data_AF-A0A9P4M1E7-F1
#
_entry.id   AF-A0A9P4M1E7-F1
#
_cell.length_a   1.000
_cell.length_b   1.000
_cell.length_c   1.000
_cell.angle_alpha   90.00
_cell.angle_beta   90.00
_cell.angle_gamma   90.00
#
_symmetry.space_group_name_H-M   'P 1'
#
loop_
_entity.id
_entity.type
_entity.pdbx_description
1 polymer ?
#
loop_
_entity_poly.entity_id
_entity_poly.type
_entity_poly.pdbx_seq_one_letter_code
_entity_poly.pdbx_strand_id
1 'polypeptide(L)'
;PAPSTRPRPPNRSDPSRLAPEDAFYAHSPPRRRQQHSPPGVAELTAEAEDTVDAAGRILSGIETRRKRERERGRSGSRRRKGAWKKLLWVKQAYPDNYTDEETFLDHLQRNPRLQPYEFWPLVADSTVIVQHVCSVTIFVCCFTGIVQERVSPVAVVSWGSLGTVLGWVLWDFWPVSSLSPRNQQRLATLKSAILIYCALLGLSPILKSLTKSTTSDSIWAMSTWLMCINVFFFDYGGAVGAKFPASLSTNAALMASTVLASRLDSTTHVFSLTLFSIEVFGLFPVFRRHLRHITWHGHLTLTIFLVMGAGGGVGVTISGGGWKAALLGIVLGGILTGLVMGLCSWWLIGLQKYKNEIHGPWDPARPVIRRRWD
;
A
#
# COMPACT_ATOMS: atom_id res chain seq x y z
N PRO A 1 -56.61 -21.52 -14.06
CA PRO A 1 -55.40 -22.04 -13.37
C PRO A 1 -54.16 -21.89 -14.28
N ALA A 2 -53.50 -20.74 -14.21
CA ALA A 2 -52.22 -20.49 -14.88
C ALA A 2 -51.08 -20.82 -13.90
N PRO A 3 -50.02 -21.54 -14.33
CA PRO A 3 -48.98 -22.01 -13.43
C PRO A 3 -48.04 -20.86 -13.03
N SER A 4 -47.70 -20.81 -11.75
CA SER A 4 -46.74 -19.88 -11.16
C SER A 4 -45.33 -20.21 -11.64
N THR A 5 -44.80 -19.42 -12.56
CA THR A 5 -43.38 -19.45 -12.93
C THR A 5 -42.57 -18.88 -11.78
N ARG A 6 -41.95 -19.74 -10.96
CA ARG A 6 -40.84 -19.33 -10.08
C ARG A 6 -39.72 -18.75 -10.95
N PRO A 7 -39.13 -17.60 -10.60
CA PRO A 7 -37.97 -17.10 -11.32
C PRO A 7 -36.81 -18.08 -11.17
N ARG A 8 -36.13 -18.39 -12.28
CA ARG A 8 -34.92 -19.20 -12.29
C ARG A 8 -33.84 -18.53 -11.44
N PRO A 9 -33.02 -19.28 -10.68
CA PRO A 9 -31.90 -18.69 -9.96
C PRO A 9 -30.95 -18.00 -10.95
N PRO A 10 -30.34 -16.86 -10.56
CA PRO A 10 -29.43 -16.14 -11.41
C PRO A 10 -28.24 -17.03 -11.78
N ASN A 11 -27.86 -16.96 -13.05
CA ASN A 11 -26.80 -17.74 -13.67
C ASN A 11 -25.47 -17.50 -12.93
N ARG A 12 -24.93 -18.53 -12.24
CA ARG A 12 -23.63 -18.54 -11.54
C ARG A 12 -22.47 -18.41 -12.54
N SER A 13 -22.36 -17.26 -13.19
CA SER A 13 -21.39 -17.02 -14.27
C SER A 13 -20.34 -15.97 -13.94
N ASP A 14 -20.50 -15.24 -12.83
CA ASP A 14 -19.53 -14.25 -12.38
C ASP A 14 -18.91 -14.68 -11.02
N PRO A 15 -17.64 -15.13 -11.01
CA PRO A 15 -16.95 -15.55 -9.79
C PRO A 15 -16.70 -14.41 -8.79
N SER A 16 -16.93 -13.15 -9.19
CA SER A 16 -16.83 -11.97 -8.32
C SER A 16 -18.15 -11.60 -7.64
N ARG A 17 -19.28 -12.16 -8.08
CA ARG A 17 -20.60 -11.87 -7.51
C ARG A 17 -20.93 -12.86 -6.40
N LEU A 18 -21.14 -12.34 -5.19
CA LEU A 18 -21.64 -13.15 -4.07
C LEU A 18 -23.16 -13.15 -4.11
N ALA A 19 -23.77 -14.33 -3.96
CA ALA A 19 -25.21 -14.38 -3.76
C ALA A 19 -25.53 -13.94 -2.32
N PRO A 20 -26.71 -13.35 -2.05
CA PRO A 20 -27.09 -12.93 -0.70
C PRO A 20 -26.95 -14.06 0.33
N GLU A 21 -27.23 -15.30 -0.06
CA GLU A 21 -27.05 -16.51 0.75
C GLU A 21 -25.59 -16.81 1.13
N ASP A 22 -24.60 -16.37 0.34
CA ASP A 22 -23.17 -16.61 0.60
C ASP A 22 -22.61 -15.69 1.69
N ALA A 23 -23.29 -14.60 2.01
CA ALA A 23 -22.97 -13.73 3.15
C ALA A 23 -23.33 -14.38 4.49
N PHE A 24 -24.23 -15.36 4.48
CA PHE A 24 -24.74 -16.06 5.66
C PHE A 24 -24.17 -17.49 5.72
N TYR A 25 -22.91 -17.68 6.16
CA TYR A 25 -22.43 -19.06 6.38
C TYR A 25 -22.14 -19.46 7.84
N ALA A 26 -22.90 -20.51 8.21
CA ALA A 26 -22.52 -21.74 8.92
C ALA A 26 -22.85 -21.96 10.42
N HIS A 27 -23.17 -20.95 11.24
CA HIS A 27 -23.48 -21.19 12.66
C HIS A 27 -24.73 -20.50 13.25
N SER A 28 -25.59 -19.92 12.41
CA SER A 28 -26.80 -19.24 12.90
C SER A 28 -28.01 -20.19 12.84
N PRO A 29 -28.70 -20.50 13.96
CA PRO A 29 -29.90 -21.32 13.92
C PRO A 29 -31.02 -20.59 13.15
N PRO A 30 -31.91 -21.33 12.45
CA PRO A 30 -32.89 -20.72 11.58
C PRO A 30 -33.93 -19.93 12.39
N ARG A 31 -34.03 -18.63 12.13
CA ARG A 31 -35.05 -17.78 12.76
C ARG A 31 -36.38 -17.93 12.00
N ARG A 32 -37.34 -18.60 12.64
CA ARG A 32 -38.71 -18.82 12.16
C ARG A 32 -39.39 -17.47 11.88
N ARG A 33 -39.80 -17.24 10.63
CA ARG A 33 -40.53 -16.04 10.17
C ARG A 33 -41.89 -15.98 10.88
N GLN A 34 -42.04 -15.13 11.90
CA GLN A 34 -43.34 -14.86 12.52
C GLN A 34 -44.14 -13.91 11.62
N GLN A 35 -45.21 -14.42 11.00
CA GLN A 35 -46.25 -13.58 10.41
C GLN A 35 -47.04 -12.90 11.54
N HIS A 36 -46.90 -11.58 11.68
CA HIS A 36 -47.79 -10.79 12.52
C HIS A 36 -49.09 -10.53 11.76
N SER A 37 -50.19 -11.09 12.25
CA SER A 37 -51.55 -10.65 11.92
C SER A 37 -52.08 -9.80 13.09
N PRO A 38 -52.77 -8.68 12.86
CA PRO A 38 -53.35 -7.89 13.95
C PRO A 38 -54.61 -8.58 14.52
N PRO A 39 -54.92 -8.42 15.81
CA PRO A 39 -55.99 -9.15 16.47
C PRO A 39 -57.37 -8.47 16.35
N GLY A 40 -58.37 -9.29 16.06
CA GLY A 40 -59.72 -9.31 16.67
C GLY A 40 -60.67 -8.14 16.46
N VAL A 41 -61.77 -8.39 15.74
CA VAL A 41 -63.13 -8.43 16.33
C VAL A 41 -63.92 -9.51 15.57
N ALA A 42 -64.41 -10.48 16.31
CA ALA A 42 -65.28 -11.54 15.83
C ALA A 42 -66.75 -11.11 15.88
N GLU A 43 -67.52 -11.76 14.99
CA GLU A 43 -68.86 -12.30 15.26
C GLU A 43 -70.11 -11.42 15.10
N LEU A 44 -71.15 -12.08 14.54
CA LEU A 44 -72.57 -11.71 14.44
C LEU A 44 -72.87 -10.71 13.29
N THR A 45 -73.66 -10.99 12.25
CA THR A 45 -74.80 -11.90 12.08
C THR A 45 -75.00 -12.21 10.58
N ALA A 46 -75.47 -13.43 10.30
CA ALA A 46 -76.27 -13.72 9.12
C ALA A 46 -77.75 -13.60 9.52
N GLU A 47 -78.60 -13.30 8.52
CA GLU A 47 -80.05 -13.56 8.41
C GLU A 47 -80.96 -12.35 8.13
N ALA A 48 -81.99 -12.68 7.33
CA ALA A 48 -83.25 -12.01 7.04
C ALA A 48 -83.34 -11.10 5.79
N GLU A 49 -83.86 -11.71 4.73
CA GLU A 49 -84.60 -11.09 3.63
C GLU A 49 -85.97 -10.54 4.09
N ASP A 50 -86.49 -9.62 3.27
CA ASP A 50 -87.88 -9.20 3.05
C ASP A 50 -88.67 -8.50 4.16
N THR A 51 -88.98 -7.21 3.93
CA THR A 51 -90.37 -6.74 3.81
C THR A 51 -90.42 -5.30 3.29
N VAL A 52 -91.57 -4.99 2.72
CA VAL A 52 -91.85 -4.01 1.69
C VAL A 52 -92.48 -2.74 2.28
N ASP A 53 -92.27 -1.64 1.56
CA ASP A 53 -93.15 -0.47 1.41
C ASP A 53 -93.13 0.74 2.36
N ALA A 54 -92.85 1.87 1.70
CA ALA A 54 -93.69 3.06 1.65
C ALA A 54 -93.89 3.89 2.94
N ALA A 55 -92.81 4.48 3.45
CA ALA A 55 -92.86 5.84 4.00
C ALA A 55 -91.46 6.42 4.10
N GLY A 56 -91.18 7.53 3.38
CA GLY A 56 -89.94 8.27 3.58
C GLY A 56 -89.24 8.83 2.34
N ARG A 57 -89.89 8.85 1.17
CA ARG A 57 -89.40 9.53 -0.05
C ARG A 57 -89.35 11.07 0.06
N ILE A 58 -89.29 11.63 1.27
CA ILE A 58 -89.09 13.07 1.49
C ILE A 58 -87.76 13.37 2.24
N LEU A 59 -87.04 12.34 2.73
CA LEU A 59 -85.72 12.50 3.36
C LEU A 59 -84.52 12.12 2.47
N SER A 60 -84.74 11.59 1.27
CA SER A 60 -83.67 11.14 0.35
C SER A 60 -82.97 12.29 -0.41
N GLY A 61 -83.50 13.52 -0.35
CA GLY A 61 -82.91 14.69 -1.00
C GLY A 61 -81.78 15.37 -0.20
N ILE A 62 -81.74 15.17 1.12
CA ILE A 62 -80.79 15.88 2.01
C ILE A 62 -79.55 15.01 2.31
N GLU A 63 -79.69 13.68 2.39
CA GLU A 63 -78.55 12.78 2.61
C GLU A 63 -77.68 12.57 1.38
N THR A 64 -78.25 12.65 0.17
CA THR A 64 -77.48 12.49 -1.08
C THR A 64 -76.55 13.66 -1.37
N ARG A 65 -76.85 14.86 -0.84
CA ARG A 65 -75.92 16.01 -0.91
C ARG A 65 -74.77 15.89 0.10
N ARG A 66 -75.05 15.37 1.30
CA ARG A 66 -74.04 15.16 2.36
C ARG A 66 -73.13 13.95 2.09
N LYS A 67 -73.63 12.92 1.40
CA LYS A 67 -72.84 11.74 1.00
C LYS A 67 -71.89 12.06 -0.17
N ARG A 68 -72.30 12.91 -1.12
CA ARG A 68 -71.43 13.37 -2.22
C ARG A 68 -70.26 14.26 -1.77
N GLU A 69 -70.39 14.99 -0.66
CA GLU A 69 -69.28 15.74 -0.07
C GLU A 69 -68.34 14.87 0.77
N ARG A 70 -68.86 13.85 1.47
CA ARG A 70 -68.01 12.90 2.22
C ARG A 70 -67.25 11.90 1.33
N GLU A 71 -67.77 11.59 0.15
CA GLU A 71 -67.06 10.71 -0.82
C GLU A 71 -66.02 11.46 -1.66
N ARG A 72 -66.12 12.78 -1.82
CA ARG A 72 -65.10 13.59 -2.51
C ARG A 72 -63.79 13.76 -1.73
N GLY A 73 -63.77 13.43 -0.44
CA GLY A 73 -62.59 13.55 0.43
C GLY A 73 -61.74 12.27 0.57
N ARG A 74 -62.12 11.15 -0.04
CA ARG A 74 -61.43 9.84 0.13
C ARG A 74 -61.01 9.16 -1.17
N SER A 75 -60.93 9.92 -2.26
CA SER A 75 -60.11 9.53 -3.42
C SER A 75 -58.70 10.12 -3.30
N GLY A 76 -58.10 9.99 -2.11
CA GLY A 76 -56.65 10.03 -2.00
C GLY A 76 -56.14 8.83 -2.76
N SER A 77 -55.81 9.03 -4.04
CA SER A 77 -55.07 8.10 -4.88
C SER A 77 -54.09 7.37 -3.95
N ARG A 78 -54.29 6.06 -3.74
CA ARG A 78 -53.19 5.20 -3.31
C ARG A 78 -52.23 5.24 -4.48
N ARG A 79 -51.49 6.34 -4.57
CA ARG A 79 -50.39 6.55 -5.48
C ARG A 79 -49.52 5.36 -5.17
N ARG A 80 -49.55 4.36 -6.06
CA ARG A 80 -48.75 3.15 -5.92
C ARG A 80 -47.38 3.66 -5.51
N LYS A 81 -46.93 3.29 -4.30
CA LYS A 81 -45.60 3.64 -3.84
C LYS A 81 -44.69 3.11 -4.94
N GLY A 82 -44.06 4.02 -5.69
CA GLY A 82 -43.16 3.64 -6.76
C GLY A 82 -42.04 2.80 -6.16
N ALA A 83 -41.41 1.92 -6.94
CA ALA A 83 -40.23 1.20 -6.45
C ALA A 83 -39.21 2.20 -5.90
N TRP A 84 -38.66 1.90 -4.72
CA TRP A 84 -37.60 2.70 -4.13
C TRP A 84 -36.40 2.76 -5.08
N LYS A 85 -35.78 3.94 -5.19
CA LYS A 85 -34.60 4.19 -6.01
C LYS A 85 -33.50 4.71 -5.12
N LYS A 86 -32.28 4.22 -5.33
CA LYS A 86 -31.07 4.68 -4.63
C LYS A 86 -30.58 6.02 -5.19
N LEU A 87 -31.37 7.07 -5.03
CA LEU A 87 -31.11 8.43 -5.48
C LEU A 87 -31.40 9.39 -4.32
N LEU A 88 -30.36 9.92 -3.70
CA LEU A 88 -30.46 10.75 -2.48
C LEU A 88 -31.20 12.07 -2.73
N TRP A 89 -31.10 12.63 -3.93
CA TRP A 89 -31.65 13.94 -4.28
C TRP A 89 -33.10 13.92 -4.78
N VAL A 90 -33.68 12.73 -4.99
CA VAL A 90 -35.05 12.60 -5.50
C VAL A 90 -36.02 12.39 -4.34
N LYS A 91 -37.05 13.24 -4.24
CA LYS A 91 -38.12 13.06 -3.25
C LYS A 91 -38.93 11.80 -3.55
N GLN A 92 -38.93 10.86 -2.61
CA GLN A 92 -39.58 9.55 -2.74
C GLN A 92 -40.56 9.33 -1.59
N ALA A 93 -41.46 8.36 -1.74
CA ALA A 93 -42.49 8.04 -0.74
C ALA A 93 -41.97 7.20 0.45
N TYR A 94 -40.64 7.19 0.66
CA TYR A 94 -39.93 6.39 1.64
C TYR A 94 -39.15 7.32 2.59
N PRO A 95 -39.02 6.98 3.88
CA PRO A 95 -38.18 7.73 4.82
C PRO A 95 -36.73 7.86 4.33
N ASP A 96 -36.03 8.91 4.75
CA ASP A 96 -34.63 9.16 4.34
C ASP A 96 -33.67 8.03 4.75
N ASN A 97 -33.97 7.32 5.84
CA ASN A 97 -33.20 6.17 6.32
C ASN A 97 -33.68 4.81 5.77
N TYR A 98 -34.61 4.81 4.81
CA TYR A 98 -35.15 3.58 4.26
C TYR A 98 -34.13 2.89 3.34
N THR A 99 -33.87 1.62 3.62
CA THR A 99 -33.07 0.72 2.79
C THR A 99 -33.93 -0.49 2.44
N ASP A 100 -33.91 -0.92 1.18
CA ASP A 100 -34.67 -2.08 0.74
C ASP A 100 -34.01 -3.38 1.22
N GLU A 101 -34.57 -4.00 2.26
CA GLU A 101 -34.00 -5.19 2.92
C GLU A 101 -33.84 -6.40 1.97
N GLU A 102 -34.70 -6.51 0.95
CA GLU A 102 -34.66 -7.65 0.02
C GLU A 102 -33.57 -7.49 -1.06
N THR A 103 -33.34 -6.27 -1.57
CA THR A 103 -32.37 -6.03 -2.66
C THR A 103 -31.03 -5.47 -2.19
N PHE A 104 -30.91 -5.14 -0.90
CA PHE A 104 -29.71 -4.51 -0.35
C PHE A 104 -28.44 -5.33 -0.56
N LEU A 105 -28.50 -6.67 -0.46
CA LEU A 105 -27.33 -7.54 -0.60
C LEU A 105 -27.10 -8.04 -2.03
N ASP A 106 -27.97 -7.70 -2.98
CA ASP A 106 -27.88 -8.20 -4.36
C ASP A 106 -26.65 -7.69 -5.13
N HIS A 107 -26.04 -6.62 -4.63
CA HIS A 107 -24.86 -5.97 -5.19
C HIS A 107 -23.58 -6.28 -4.40
N LEU A 108 -23.58 -7.33 -3.57
CA LEU A 108 -22.39 -7.76 -2.86
C LEU A 108 -21.36 -8.33 -3.85
N GLN A 109 -20.20 -7.69 -3.93
CA GLN A 109 -19.09 -8.11 -4.78
C GLN A 109 -17.94 -8.58 -3.91
N ARG A 110 -17.36 -9.72 -4.25
CA ARG A 110 -16.11 -10.20 -3.66
C ARG A 110 -14.95 -9.76 -4.52
N ASN A 111 -13.96 -9.15 -3.90
CA ASN A 111 -12.69 -8.81 -4.54
C ASN A 111 -12.83 -8.03 -5.86
N PRO A 112 -13.75 -7.04 -5.99
CA PRO A 112 -14.00 -6.38 -7.29
C PRO A 112 -12.79 -5.61 -7.83
N ARG A 113 -11.81 -5.28 -6.97
CA ARG A 113 -10.56 -4.59 -7.34
C ARG A 113 -9.35 -5.51 -7.33
N LEU A 114 -9.54 -6.83 -7.34
CA LEU A 114 -8.42 -7.77 -7.38
C LEU A 114 -7.76 -7.74 -8.75
N GLN A 115 -6.55 -7.21 -8.80
CA GLN A 115 -5.66 -7.42 -9.94
C GLN A 115 -4.76 -8.62 -9.63
N PRO A 116 -4.81 -9.70 -10.43
CA PRO A 116 -3.92 -10.84 -10.24
C PRO A 116 -2.48 -10.41 -10.46
N TYR A 117 -1.56 -10.92 -9.64
CA TYR A 117 -0.15 -10.61 -9.82
C TYR A 117 0.41 -11.55 -10.88
N GLU A 118 1.04 -10.99 -11.90
CA GLU A 118 1.84 -11.78 -12.84
C GLU A 118 3.24 -11.99 -12.27
N PHE A 119 3.80 -13.17 -12.50
CA PHE A 119 5.09 -13.57 -11.92
C PHE A 119 6.24 -12.64 -12.33
N TRP A 120 6.42 -12.38 -13.62
CA TRP A 120 7.57 -11.61 -14.11
C TRP A 120 7.53 -10.13 -13.71
N PRO A 121 6.39 -9.41 -13.83
CA PRO A 121 6.27 -8.06 -13.30
C PRO A 121 6.49 -8.00 -11.79
N LEU A 122 6.01 -8.99 -11.03
CA LEU A 122 6.22 -9.03 -9.57
C LEU A 122 7.69 -9.23 -9.20
N VAL A 123 8.39 -10.14 -9.89
CA VAL A 123 9.84 -10.32 -9.74
C VAL A 123 10.58 -9.04 -10.09
N ALA A 124 10.22 -8.41 -11.21
CA ALA A 124 10.74 -7.12 -11.64
C ALA A 124 10.53 -6.02 -10.59
N ASP A 125 9.36 -5.93 -9.96
CA ASP A 125 9.08 -4.95 -8.92
C ASP A 125 9.89 -5.22 -7.63
N SER A 126 10.12 -6.49 -7.30
CA SER A 126 10.92 -6.90 -6.14
C SER A 126 12.39 -6.49 -6.22
N THR A 127 12.89 -6.17 -7.43
CA THR A 127 14.28 -5.72 -7.65
C THR A 127 14.65 -4.47 -6.85
N VAL A 128 13.69 -3.57 -6.56
CA VAL A 128 13.98 -2.38 -5.73
C VAL A 128 14.41 -2.75 -4.32
N ILE A 129 13.80 -3.80 -3.76
CA ILE A 129 14.16 -4.32 -2.44
C ILE A 129 15.56 -4.95 -2.52
N VAL A 130 15.81 -5.74 -3.56
CA VAL A 130 17.12 -6.35 -3.80
C VAL A 130 18.22 -5.30 -3.94
N GLN A 131 18.01 -4.24 -4.71
CA GLN A 131 19.00 -3.16 -4.84
C GLN A 131 19.35 -2.53 -3.49
N HIS A 132 18.37 -2.34 -2.60
CA HIS A 132 18.62 -1.78 -1.27
C HIS A 132 19.41 -2.74 -0.38
N VAL A 133 19.00 -4.00 -0.33
CA VAL A 133 19.71 -5.03 0.45
C VAL A 133 21.13 -5.19 -0.08
N CYS A 134 21.33 -5.27 -1.39
CA CYS A 134 22.66 -5.31 -2.00
C CYS A 134 23.51 -4.07 -1.65
N SER A 135 22.92 -2.88 -1.59
CA SER A 135 23.63 -1.65 -1.20
C SER A 135 24.12 -1.72 0.26
N VAL A 136 23.26 -2.20 1.17
CA VAL A 136 23.62 -2.44 2.58
C VAL A 136 24.73 -3.51 2.67
N THR A 137 24.61 -4.61 1.92
CA THR A 137 25.62 -5.68 1.89
C THR A 137 26.95 -5.18 1.37
N ILE A 138 26.97 -4.41 0.28
CA ILE A 138 28.19 -3.81 -0.28
C ILE A 138 28.84 -2.89 0.76
N PHE A 139 28.06 -2.04 1.45
CA PHE A 139 28.57 -1.19 2.51
C PHE A 139 29.26 -1.99 3.63
N VAL A 140 28.62 -3.07 4.10
CA VAL A 140 29.20 -3.96 5.13
C VAL A 140 30.45 -4.69 4.61
N CYS A 141 30.47 -5.11 3.34
CA CYS A 141 31.64 -5.72 2.71
C CYS A 141 32.81 -4.72 2.61
N CYS A 142 32.53 -3.46 2.26
CA CYS A 142 33.54 -2.41 2.25
C CYS A 142 34.09 -2.15 3.67
N PHE A 143 33.22 -2.04 4.67
CA PHE A 143 33.63 -1.86 6.06
C PHE A 143 34.51 -3.02 6.55
N THR A 144 34.09 -4.26 6.34
CA THR A 144 34.87 -5.44 6.74
C THR A 144 36.21 -5.53 5.98
N GLY A 145 36.23 -5.19 4.68
CA GLY A 145 37.46 -5.11 3.91
C GLY A 145 38.44 -4.02 4.39
N ILE A 146 37.92 -2.91 4.90
CA ILE A 146 38.70 -1.84 5.54
C ILE A 146 39.27 -2.31 6.88
N VAL A 147 38.46 -2.94 7.73
CA VAL A 147 38.89 -3.46 9.04
C VAL A 147 39.93 -4.57 8.89
N GLN A 148 39.86 -5.37 7.82
CA GLN A 148 40.84 -6.40 7.49
C GLN A 148 42.08 -5.85 6.76
N GLU A 149 42.22 -4.53 6.61
CA GLU A 149 43.32 -3.84 5.90
C GLU A 149 43.52 -4.29 4.44
N ARG A 150 42.49 -4.88 3.81
CA ARG A 150 42.56 -5.35 2.42
C ARG A 150 42.22 -4.27 1.40
N VAL A 151 41.41 -3.31 1.81
CA VAL A 151 40.91 -2.25 0.94
C VAL A 151 41.19 -0.91 1.60
N SER A 152 41.83 -0.01 0.85
CA SER A 152 42.06 1.34 1.37
C SER A 152 40.73 2.12 1.45
N PRO A 153 40.40 2.74 2.60
CA PRO A 153 39.15 3.51 2.75
C PRO A 153 39.03 4.65 1.74
N VAL A 154 40.18 5.26 1.41
CA VAL A 154 40.27 6.36 0.45
C VAL A 154 39.91 5.89 -0.96
N ALA A 155 40.29 4.66 -1.36
CA ALA A 155 39.89 4.11 -2.66
C ALA A 155 38.39 3.80 -2.73
N VAL A 156 37.80 3.32 -1.63
CA VAL A 156 36.34 3.05 -1.58
C VAL A 156 35.56 4.34 -1.78
N VAL A 157 35.89 5.37 -0.99
CA VAL A 157 35.18 6.65 -1.08
C VAL A 157 35.49 7.36 -2.39
N SER A 158 36.70 7.26 -2.94
CA SER A 158 36.99 7.88 -4.23
C SER A 158 36.17 7.24 -5.35
N TRP A 159 36.09 5.91 -5.41
CA TRP A 159 35.26 5.23 -6.41
C TRP A 159 33.77 5.53 -6.24
N GLY A 160 33.30 5.62 -4.98
CA GLY A 160 31.95 6.07 -4.63
C GLY A 160 31.67 7.50 -5.13
N SER A 161 32.56 8.44 -4.82
CA SER A 161 32.48 9.83 -5.26
C SER A 161 32.56 9.98 -6.78
N LEU A 162 33.41 9.20 -7.45
CA LEU A 162 33.43 9.15 -8.92
C LEU A 162 32.06 8.68 -9.46
N GLY A 163 31.49 7.63 -8.86
CA GLY A 163 30.16 7.13 -9.22
C GLY A 163 29.05 8.16 -9.00
N THR A 164 29.08 8.90 -7.89
CA THR A 164 28.07 9.95 -7.61
C THR A 164 28.21 11.14 -8.56
N VAL A 165 29.44 11.55 -8.89
CA VAL A 165 29.69 12.59 -9.90
C VAL A 165 29.23 12.14 -11.28
N LEU A 166 29.55 10.92 -11.69
CA LEU A 166 29.07 10.35 -12.97
C LEU A 166 27.54 10.30 -13.00
N GLY A 167 26.89 9.86 -11.92
CA GLY A 167 25.43 9.85 -11.79
C GLY A 167 24.83 11.26 -11.90
N TRP A 168 25.46 12.26 -11.28
CA TRP A 168 25.05 13.66 -11.37
C TRP A 168 25.22 14.23 -12.77
N VAL A 169 26.33 13.91 -13.44
CA VAL A 169 26.59 14.32 -14.83
C VAL A 169 25.58 13.68 -15.78
N LEU A 170 25.31 12.38 -15.64
CA LEU A 170 24.29 11.68 -16.43
C LEU A 170 22.89 12.27 -16.21
N TRP A 171 22.58 12.65 -14.97
CA TRP A 171 21.34 13.36 -14.64
C TRP A 171 21.26 14.73 -15.32
N ASP A 172 22.34 15.50 -15.30
CA ASP A 172 22.41 16.85 -15.87
C ASP A 172 22.32 16.86 -17.40
N PHE A 173 22.83 15.81 -18.06
CA PHE A 173 22.69 15.60 -19.50
C PHE A 173 21.33 15.02 -19.92
N TRP A 174 20.51 14.54 -18.98
CA TRP A 174 19.20 13.99 -19.34
C TRP A 174 18.24 15.10 -19.79
N PRO A 175 17.60 14.98 -20.98
CA PRO A 175 16.73 16.02 -21.50
C PRO A 175 15.42 16.07 -20.72
N VAL A 176 15.41 16.81 -19.61
CA VAL A 176 14.18 17.20 -18.93
C VAL A 176 13.78 18.59 -19.41
N SER A 177 12.62 18.65 -20.07
CA SER A 177 11.96 19.84 -20.58
C SER A 177 11.50 20.75 -19.44
N SER A 178 12.41 21.48 -18.80
CA SER A 178 12.05 22.61 -17.94
C SER A 178 13.09 23.73 -18.01
N LEU A 179 12.62 24.88 -18.49
CA LEU A 179 13.32 26.16 -18.60
C LEU A 179 13.42 26.83 -17.21
N SER A 180 14.08 26.18 -16.25
CA SER A 180 14.32 26.67 -14.87
C SER A 180 15.82 26.96 -14.67
N PRO A 181 16.28 27.87 -13.78
CA PRO A 181 17.69 28.29 -13.71
C PRO A 181 18.59 27.17 -13.17
N ARG A 182 19.02 26.27 -14.07
CA ARG A 182 19.90 25.12 -13.81
C ARG A 182 21.13 25.51 -12.99
N ASN A 183 21.73 26.67 -13.29
CA ASN A 183 22.93 27.15 -12.59
C ASN A 183 22.70 27.41 -11.10
N GLN A 184 21.53 27.92 -10.70
CA GLN A 184 21.23 28.20 -9.30
C GLN A 184 21.05 26.90 -8.50
N GLN A 185 20.41 25.89 -9.10
CA GLN A 185 20.28 24.57 -8.50
C GLN A 185 21.63 23.85 -8.41
N ARG A 186 22.48 23.93 -9.45
CA ARG A 186 23.85 23.40 -9.43
C ARG A 186 24.72 24.04 -8.36
N LEU A 187 24.64 25.37 -8.22
CA LEU A 187 25.36 26.11 -7.18
C LEU A 187 24.87 25.72 -5.79
N ALA A 188 23.56 25.55 -5.60
CA ALA A 188 22.99 25.10 -4.34
C ALA A 188 23.45 23.68 -3.97
N THR A 189 23.45 22.74 -4.92
CA THR A 189 23.92 21.37 -4.69
C THR A 189 25.42 21.34 -4.40
N LEU A 190 26.23 22.10 -5.14
CA LEU A 190 27.67 22.20 -4.91
C LEU A 190 27.96 22.83 -3.55
N LYS A 191 27.25 23.91 -3.18
CA LYS A 191 27.34 24.55 -1.87
C LYS A 191 27.02 23.54 -0.76
N SER A 192 25.94 22.77 -0.89
CA SER A 192 25.60 21.74 0.10
C SER A 192 26.66 20.63 0.17
N ALA A 193 27.22 20.19 -0.96
CA ALA A 193 28.26 19.17 -1.00
C ALA A 193 29.54 19.64 -0.30
N ILE A 194 29.97 20.89 -0.57
CA ILE A 194 31.12 21.51 0.11
C ILE A 194 30.85 21.62 1.62
N LEU A 195 29.64 22.05 2.01
CA LEU A 195 29.28 22.14 3.43
C LEU A 195 29.32 20.78 4.13
N ILE A 196 28.79 19.73 3.50
CA ILE A 196 28.83 18.36 4.04
C ILE A 196 30.28 17.89 4.16
N TYR A 197 31.10 18.09 3.12
CA TYR A 197 32.51 17.70 3.10
C TYR A 197 33.30 18.40 4.22
N CYS A 198 33.19 19.73 4.34
CA CYS A 198 33.85 20.50 5.38
C CYS A 198 33.36 20.13 6.79
N ALA A 199 32.05 19.91 6.97
CA ALA A 199 31.49 19.49 8.24
C ALA A 199 32.01 18.11 8.66
N LEU A 200 32.04 17.14 7.75
CA LEU A 200 32.57 15.81 8.03
C LEU A 200 34.05 15.85 8.40
N LEU A 201 34.87 16.66 7.71
CA LEU A 201 36.29 16.82 8.08
C LEU A 201 36.45 17.35 9.51
N GLY A 202 35.70 18.38 9.89
CA GLY A 202 35.74 18.94 11.24
C GLY A 202 35.18 17.99 12.32
N LEU A 203 34.15 17.21 11.99
CA LEU A 203 33.50 16.28 12.92
C LEU A 203 34.21 14.93 13.01
N SER A 204 35.09 14.57 12.07
CA SER A 204 35.75 13.25 12.03
C SER A 204 36.48 12.87 13.32
N PRO A 205 37.24 13.77 13.99
CA PRO A 205 37.85 13.46 15.28
C PRO A 205 36.83 13.16 16.38
N ILE A 206 35.68 13.83 16.35
CA ILE A 206 34.59 13.66 17.31
C ILE A 206 33.88 12.33 17.06
N LEU A 207 33.59 12.01 15.79
CA LEU A 207 33.01 10.73 15.41
C LEU A 207 33.91 9.57 15.82
N LYS A 208 35.23 9.72 15.66
CA LYS A 208 36.21 8.73 16.12
C LYS A 208 36.15 8.49 17.63
N SER A 209 35.99 9.53 18.44
CA SER A 209 35.98 9.39 19.90
C SER A 209 34.63 8.93 20.47
N LEU A 210 33.54 9.02 19.69
CA LEU A 210 32.16 8.87 20.13
C LEU A 210 31.85 7.54 20.83
N THR A 211 32.37 6.42 20.33
CA THR A 211 32.08 5.07 20.88
C THR A 211 33.32 4.42 21.48
N LYS A 212 34.32 5.21 21.90
CA LYS A 212 35.58 4.68 22.44
C LYS A 212 35.38 3.89 23.74
N SER A 213 34.38 4.28 24.55
CA SER A 213 34.03 3.61 25.81
C SER A 213 33.11 2.40 25.65
N THR A 214 32.59 2.15 24.44
CA THR A 214 31.67 1.04 24.17
C THR A 214 32.44 -0.19 23.69
N THR A 215 32.05 -1.38 24.14
CA THR A 215 32.67 -2.65 23.74
C THR A 215 32.38 -2.98 22.28
N SER A 216 33.33 -3.65 21.61
CA SER A 216 33.23 -4.01 20.20
C SER A 216 31.99 -4.87 19.90
N ASP A 217 31.70 -5.87 20.73
CA ASP A 217 30.57 -6.79 20.52
C ASP A 217 29.23 -6.04 20.51
N SER A 218 29.08 -5.06 21.40
CA SER A 218 27.88 -4.21 21.45
C SER A 218 27.76 -3.35 20.20
N ILE A 219 28.87 -2.86 19.65
CA ILE A 219 28.89 -2.04 18.43
C ILE A 219 28.46 -2.86 17.20
N TRP A 220 28.96 -4.09 17.06
CA TRP A 220 28.51 -5.01 16.01
C TRP A 220 27.02 -5.36 16.16
N ALA A 221 26.54 -5.59 17.39
CA ALA A 221 25.12 -5.87 17.64
C ALA A 221 24.22 -4.67 17.31
N MET A 222 24.57 -3.47 17.81
CA MET A 222 23.80 -2.25 17.59
C MET A 222 23.77 -1.84 16.12
N SER A 223 24.92 -1.91 15.43
CA SER A 223 24.98 -1.62 13.99
C SER A 223 24.16 -2.61 13.17
N THR A 224 24.17 -3.90 13.52
CA THR A 224 23.32 -4.91 12.86
C THR A 224 21.85 -4.58 13.02
N TRP A 225 21.40 -4.26 14.24
CA TRP A 225 20.00 -3.88 14.49
C TRP A 225 19.60 -2.59 13.76
N LEU A 226 20.47 -1.59 13.74
CA LEU A 226 20.23 -0.34 13.00
C LEU A 226 20.18 -0.56 11.48
N MET A 227 21.00 -1.47 10.94
CA MET A 227 20.91 -1.87 9.52
C MET A 227 19.63 -2.65 9.23
N CYS A 228 19.17 -3.51 10.14
CA CYS A 228 17.86 -4.14 10.03
C CYS A 228 16.73 -3.10 10.01
N ILE A 229 16.74 -2.12 10.92
CA ILE A 229 15.78 -1.01 10.94
C ILE A 229 15.81 -0.24 9.62
N ASN A 230 17.01 0.05 9.11
CA ASN A 230 17.18 0.67 7.79
C ASN A 230 16.44 -0.14 6.72
N VAL A 231 16.69 -1.44 6.61
CA VAL A 231 16.07 -2.29 5.57
C VAL A 231 14.54 -2.40 5.74
N PHE A 232 14.02 -2.59 6.95
CA PHE A 232 12.57 -2.78 7.16
C PHE A 232 11.75 -1.51 6.99
N PHE A 233 12.28 -0.37 7.44
CA PHE A 233 11.57 0.92 7.39
C PHE A 233 11.92 1.76 6.15
N PHE A 234 12.67 1.20 5.20
CA PHE A 234 12.95 1.87 3.94
C PHE A 234 11.67 1.98 3.09
N ASP A 235 11.42 3.15 2.50
CA ASP A 235 10.29 3.35 1.59
C ASP A 235 10.62 2.81 0.19
N TYR A 236 10.19 1.58 -0.09
CA TYR A 236 10.35 0.92 -1.39
C TYR A 236 9.37 1.42 -2.45
N GLY A 237 8.48 2.37 -2.13
CA GLY A 237 7.49 2.93 -3.02
C GLY A 237 8.08 3.82 -4.13
N GLY A 238 7.56 3.66 -5.35
CA GLY A 238 8.02 4.39 -6.55
C GLY A 238 7.37 5.76 -6.81
N ALA A 239 6.62 6.34 -5.89
CA ALA A 239 5.81 7.53 -6.20
C ALA A 239 6.59 8.86 -6.07
N VAL A 240 7.34 9.31 -7.09
CA VAL A 240 8.05 10.62 -7.10
C VAL A 240 7.11 11.73 -6.64
N GLY A 241 7.41 12.38 -5.50
CA GLY A 241 6.64 13.54 -5.00
C GLY A 241 5.82 13.32 -3.72
N ALA A 242 5.69 12.10 -3.19
CA ALA A 242 5.19 11.94 -1.82
C ALA A 242 6.26 12.41 -0.83
N LYS A 243 5.91 13.36 0.07
CA LYS A 243 6.82 13.88 1.12
C LYS A 243 7.48 12.72 1.85
N PHE A 244 8.80 12.60 1.71
CA PHE A 244 9.61 11.55 2.33
C PHE A 244 9.31 11.43 3.83
N PRO A 245 8.74 10.30 4.30
CA PRO A 245 8.81 9.92 5.71
C PRO A 245 10.12 9.15 5.99
N ALA A 246 11.07 9.13 5.06
CA ALA A 246 12.27 8.30 5.07
C ALA A 246 13.34 8.70 6.11
N SER A 247 13.05 9.60 7.06
CA SER A 247 14.03 9.99 8.08
C SER A 247 14.44 8.80 8.94
N LEU A 248 13.52 7.90 9.31
CA LEU A 248 13.87 6.80 10.22
C LEU A 248 14.91 5.84 9.62
N SER A 249 14.68 5.38 8.39
CA SER A 249 15.59 4.43 7.73
C SER A 249 16.95 5.06 7.42
N THR A 250 16.98 6.27 6.85
CA THR A 250 18.25 6.95 6.55
C THR A 250 19.00 7.34 7.82
N ASN A 251 18.30 7.79 8.88
CA ASN A 251 18.94 8.12 10.15
C ASN A 251 19.50 6.86 10.83
N ALA A 252 18.78 5.73 10.79
CA ALA A 252 19.28 4.46 11.30
C ALA A 252 20.53 4.00 10.52
N ALA A 253 20.53 4.14 9.19
CA ALA A 253 21.67 3.82 8.34
C ALA A 253 22.91 4.66 8.68
N LEU A 254 22.72 5.97 8.79
CA LEU A 254 23.79 6.91 9.13
C LEU A 254 24.31 6.66 10.55
N MET A 255 23.42 6.40 11.52
CA MET A 255 23.80 6.05 12.89
C MET A 255 24.57 4.72 12.96
N ALA A 256 24.15 3.70 12.21
CA ALA A 256 24.89 2.44 12.11
C ALA A 256 26.29 2.69 11.54
N SER A 257 26.36 3.50 10.49
CA SER A 257 27.61 3.85 9.81
C SER A 257 28.56 4.66 10.69
N THR A 258 28.06 5.61 11.49
CA THR A 258 28.89 6.42 12.39
C THR A 258 29.46 5.59 13.54
N VAL A 259 28.66 4.68 14.11
CA VAL A 259 29.07 3.77 15.19
C VAL A 259 30.08 2.71 14.69
N LEU A 260 30.01 2.32 13.41
CA LEU A 260 31.05 1.48 12.79
C LEU A 260 32.30 2.30 12.45
N ALA A 261 32.14 3.50 11.90
CA ALA A 261 33.25 4.37 11.50
C ALA A 261 34.13 4.76 12.69
N SER A 262 33.53 5.01 13.85
CA SER A 262 34.22 5.39 15.08
C SER A 262 35.23 4.36 15.58
N ARG A 263 35.16 3.11 15.09
CA ARG A 263 36.12 2.04 15.41
C ARG A 263 37.39 2.05 14.56
N LEU A 264 37.48 2.91 13.55
CA LEU A 264 38.64 2.99 12.68
C LEU A 264 39.76 3.81 13.32
N ASP A 265 41.01 3.34 13.18
CA ASP A 265 42.16 3.91 13.87
C ASP A 265 42.60 5.28 13.34
N SER A 266 42.19 5.66 12.14
CA SER A 266 42.54 6.94 11.51
C SER A 266 41.31 7.82 11.30
N THR A 267 41.45 9.12 11.55
CA THR A 267 40.40 10.11 11.26
C THR A 267 40.06 10.16 9.77
N THR A 268 41.04 9.89 8.90
CA THR A 268 40.83 9.78 7.45
C THR A 268 39.95 8.58 7.10
N HIS A 269 40.06 7.48 7.85
CA HIS A 269 39.24 6.28 7.64
C HIS A 269 37.79 6.53 8.08
N VAL A 270 37.61 7.19 9.24
CA VAL A 270 36.29 7.62 9.75
C VAL A 270 35.63 8.57 8.74
N PHE A 271 36.36 9.57 8.26
CA PHE A 271 35.91 10.49 7.23
C PHE A 271 35.47 9.76 5.96
N SER A 272 36.32 8.88 5.44
CA SER A 272 36.04 8.15 4.19
C SER A 272 34.80 7.27 4.29
N LEU A 273 34.66 6.51 5.39
CA LEU A 273 33.51 5.62 5.59
C LEU A 273 32.21 6.42 5.81
N THR A 274 32.28 7.53 6.54
CA THR A 274 31.10 8.38 6.79
C THR A 274 30.65 9.13 5.54
N LEU A 275 31.57 9.58 4.70
CA LEU A 275 31.21 10.15 3.40
C LEU A 275 30.60 9.08 2.48
N PHE A 276 31.22 7.89 2.41
CA PHE A 276 30.70 6.76 1.64
C PHE A 276 29.30 6.32 2.11
N SER A 277 29.00 6.37 3.40
CA SER A 277 27.66 6.02 3.90
C SER A 277 26.59 7.03 3.45
N ILE A 278 26.93 8.32 3.37
CA ILE A 278 26.02 9.35 2.82
C ILE A 278 25.79 9.10 1.33
N GLU A 279 26.81 8.69 0.59
CA GLU A 279 26.67 8.33 -0.83
C GLU A 279 25.74 7.12 -1.00
N VAL A 280 25.94 6.04 -0.24
CA VAL A 280 25.19 4.78 -0.38
C VAL A 280 23.76 4.87 0.18
N PHE A 281 23.54 5.55 1.31
CA PHE A 281 22.23 5.59 1.97
C PHE A 281 21.45 6.89 1.75
N GLY A 282 22.14 7.97 1.36
CA GLY A 282 21.51 9.26 1.07
C GLY A 282 21.31 9.49 -0.42
N LEU A 283 22.39 9.47 -1.20
CA LEU A 283 22.36 9.86 -2.61
C LEU A 283 21.93 8.71 -3.53
N PHE A 284 22.44 7.50 -3.32
CA PHE A 284 22.17 6.35 -4.18
C PHE A 284 20.69 5.96 -4.25
N PRO A 285 19.90 6.00 -3.15
CA PRO A 285 18.46 5.72 -3.22
C PRO A 285 17.68 6.75 -4.05
N VAL A 286 18.14 8.00 -4.07
CA VAL A 286 17.58 9.06 -4.93
C VAL A 286 17.91 8.76 -6.38
N PHE A 287 19.17 8.42 -6.67
CA PHE A 287 19.62 8.08 -8.03
C PHE A 287 18.84 6.88 -8.62
N ARG A 288 18.75 5.75 -7.90
CA ARG A 288 18.09 4.53 -8.41
C ARG A 288 16.61 4.76 -8.73
N ARG A 289 15.92 5.58 -7.93
CA ARG A 289 14.52 5.92 -8.16
C ARG A 289 14.35 6.68 -9.47
N HIS A 290 15.17 7.70 -9.66
CA HIS A 290 15.20 8.46 -10.90
C HIS A 290 15.54 7.59 -12.11
N LEU A 291 16.57 6.75 -12.01
CA LEU A 291 16.96 5.82 -13.08
C LEU A 291 15.81 4.90 -13.48
N ARG A 292 15.06 4.37 -12.50
CA ARG A 292 13.87 3.53 -12.73
C ARG A 292 12.76 4.24 -13.49
N HIS A 293 12.50 5.52 -13.17
CA HIS A 293 11.48 6.31 -13.87
C HIS A 293 11.89 6.68 -15.29
N ILE A 294 13.19 6.84 -15.51
CA ILE A 294 13.74 7.23 -16.80
C ILE A 294 13.83 6.03 -17.74
N THR A 295 14.54 4.97 -17.31
CA THR A 295 14.78 3.79 -18.13
C THR A 295 14.62 2.51 -17.32
N TRP A 296 13.73 1.63 -17.77
CA TRP A 296 13.58 0.30 -17.16
C TRP A 296 14.83 -0.57 -17.33
N HIS A 297 15.48 -0.52 -18.50
CA HIS A 297 16.71 -1.29 -18.75
C HIS A 297 17.87 -0.84 -17.86
N GLY A 298 18.04 0.48 -17.64
CA GLY A 298 19.06 1.00 -16.73
C GLY A 298 18.86 0.54 -15.29
N HIS A 299 17.61 0.44 -14.84
CA HIS A 299 17.28 -0.11 -13.52
C HIS A 299 17.66 -1.60 -13.40
N LEU A 300 17.38 -2.39 -14.44
CA LEU A 300 17.75 -3.82 -14.45
C LEU A 300 19.27 -4.02 -14.51
N THR A 301 19.99 -3.27 -15.36
CA THR A 301 21.45 -3.36 -15.44
C THR A 301 22.09 -2.97 -14.12
N LEU A 302 21.62 -1.90 -13.47
CA LEU A 302 22.06 -1.50 -12.13
C LEU A 302 21.83 -2.62 -11.11
N THR A 303 20.67 -3.29 -11.15
CA THR A 303 20.37 -4.42 -10.27
C THR A 303 21.37 -5.55 -10.46
N ILE A 304 21.69 -5.92 -11.70
CA ILE A 304 22.66 -6.97 -12.01
C ILE A 304 24.04 -6.59 -11.47
N PHE A 305 24.50 -5.35 -11.68
CA PHE A 305 25.77 -4.86 -11.13
C PHE A 305 25.81 -4.89 -9.60
N LEU A 306 24.74 -4.48 -8.92
CA LEU A 306 24.66 -4.53 -7.47
C LEU A 306 24.66 -5.96 -6.91
N VAL A 307 23.96 -6.89 -7.56
CA VAL A 307 23.94 -8.30 -7.15
C VAL A 307 25.32 -8.93 -7.34
N MET A 308 25.98 -8.67 -8.48
CA MET A 308 27.36 -9.13 -8.70
C MET A 308 28.32 -8.50 -7.68
N GLY A 309 28.22 -7.20 -7.42
CA GLY A 309 29.05 -6.50 -6.44
C GLY A 309 28.86 -7.02 -5.01
N ALA A 310 27.61 -7.23 -4.59
CA ALA A 310 27.30 -7.78 -3.27
C ALA A 310 27.76 -9.24 -3.14
N GLY A 311 27.43 -10.10 -4.11
CA GLY A 311 27.84 -11.50 -4.11
C GLY A 311 29.36 -11.67 -4.14
N GLY A 312 30.04 -10.93 -5.02
CA GLY A 312 31.50 -10.90 -5.10
C GLY A 312 32.14 -10.37 -3.84
N GLY A 313 31.62 -9.27 -3.28
CA GLY A 313 32.07 -8.70 -2.02
C GLY A 313 32.01 -9.71 -0.87
N VAL A 314 30.87 -10.37 -0.69
CA VAL A 314 30.68 -11.41 0.34
C VAL A 314 31.63 -12.60 0.12
N GLY A 315 31.81 -13.04 -1.13
CA GLY A 315 32.75 -14.11 -1.46
C GLY A 315 34.20 -13.78 -1.07
N VAL A 316 34.63 -12.55 -1.35
CA VAL A 316 35.97 -12.04 -1.00
C VAL A 316 36.15 -11.92 0.51
N THR A 317 35.14 -11.42 1.24
CA THR A 317 35.23 -11.23 2.69
C THR A 317 35.32 -12.56 3.44
N ILE A 318 34.60 -13.59 2.98
CA ILE A 318 34.60 -14.92 3.61
C ILE A 318 35.89 -15.69 3.30
N SER A 319 36.32 -15.71 2.03
CA SER A 319 37.39 -16.61 1.58
C SER A 319 38.81 -16.05 1.73
N GLY A 320 38.97 -14.81 2.20
CA GLY A 320 40.31 -14.29 2.45
C GLY A 320 40.93 -13.44 1.34
N GLY A 321 40.15 -12.93 0.37
CA GLY A 321 40.67 -11.97 -0.62
C GLY A 321 40.89 -12.49 -2.05
N GLY A 322 40.66 -13.79 -2.30
CA GLY A 322 40.95 -14.39 -3.61
C GLY A 322 39.94 -14.04 -4.71
N TRP A 323 40.42 -13.76 -5.93
CA TRP A 323 39.57 -13.49 -7.09
C TRP A 323 38.63 -14.65 -7.45
N LYS A 324 39.08 -15.90 -7.24
CA LYS A 324 38.25 -17.10 -7.43
C LYS A 324 37.05 -17.11 -6.50
N ALA A 325 37.23 -16.64 -5.26
CA ALA A 325 36.16 -16.53 -4.30
C ALA A 325 35.19 -15.40 -4.63
N ALA A 326 35.68 -14.31 -5.23
CA ALA A 326 34.82 -13.27 -5.79
C ALA A 326 33.91 -13.85 -6.87
N LEU A 327 34.47 -14.61 -7.82
CA LEU A 327 33.68 -15.26 -8.87
C LEU A 327 32.68 -16.26 -8.32
N LEU A 328 33.08 -17.09 -7.37
CA LEU A 328 32.19 -18.03 -6.71
C LEU A 328 31.05 -17.28 -5.97
N GLY A 329 31.38 -16.19 -5.28
CA GLY A 329 30.41 -15.34 -4.60
C GLY A 329 29.43 -14.67 -5.56
N ILE A 330 29.88 -14.23 -6.73
CA ILE A 330 29.02 -13.68 -7.80
C ILE A 330 28.02 -14.74 -8.27
N VAL A 331 28.49 -15.96 -8.58
CA VAL A 331 27.64 -17.04 -9.09
C VAL A 331 26.64 -17.49 -8.02
N LEU A 332 27.10 -17.80 -6.81
CA LEU A 332 26.24 -18.23 -5.72
C LEU A 332 25.27 -17.13 -5.27
N GLY A 333 25.73 -15.88 -5.18
CA GLY A 333 24.91 -14.72 -4.83
C GLY A 333 23.83 -14.44 -5.86
N GLY A 334 24.15 -14.55 -7.15
CA GLY A 334 23.21 -14.45 -8.26
C GLY A 334 22.13 -15.54 -8.22
N ILE A 335 22.54 -16.81 -8.05
CA ILE A 335 21.62 -17.94 -7.92
C ILE A 335 20.71 -17.75 -6.70
N LEU A 336 21.28 -17.42 -5.54
CA LEU A 336 20.53 -17.22 -4.31
C LEU A 336 19.50 -16.09 -4.46
N THR A 337 19.91 -14.96 -5.04
CA THR A 337 19.01 -13.81 -5.24
C THR A 337 17.89 -14.15 -6.22
N GLY A 338 18.20 -14.85 -7.32
CA GLY A 338 17.21 -15.35 -8.26
C GLY A 338 16.20 -16.30 -7.60
N LEU A 339 16.68 -17.26 -6.80
CA LEU A 339 15.82 -18.18 -6.06
C LEU A 339 14.96 -17.45 -5.03
N VAL A 340 15.52 -16.55 -4.23
CA VAL A 340 14.77 -15.80 -3.21
C VAL A 340 13.69 -14.92 -3.86
N MET A 341 14.02 -14.17 -4.92
CA MET A 341 13.03 -13.36 -5.64
C MET A 341 11.93 -14.23 -6.26
N GLY A 342 12.30 -15.35 -6.89
CA GLY A 342 11.35 -16.27 -7.51
C GLY A 342 10.44 -16.95 -6.49
N LEU A 343 11.00 -17.48 -5.41
CA LEU A 343 10.26 -18.12 -4.33
C LEU A 343 9.34 -17.14 -3.61
N CYS A 344 9.82 -15.92 -3.32
CA CYS A 344 9.01 -14.88 -2.70
C CYS A 344 7.83 -14.48 -3.60
N SER A 345 8.09 -14.27 -4.90
CA SER A 345 7.05 -13.91 -5.87
C SER A 345 6.02 -15.03 -6.04
N TRP A 346 6.48 -16.28 -6.13
CA TRP A 346 5.61 -17.45 -6.20
C TRP A 346 4.75 -17.59 -4.94
N TRP A 347 5.35 -17.40 -3.76
CA TRP A 347 4.64 -17.42 -2.49
C TRP A 347 3.56 -16.33 -2.41
N LEU A 348 3.88 -15.10 -2.82
CA LEU A 348 2.93 -13.98 -2.85
C LEU A 348 1.74 -14.24 -3.79
N ILE A 349 1.98 -14.84 -4.95
CA ILE A 349 0.90 -15.28 -5.86
C ILE A 349 0.04 -16.35 -5.17
N GLY A 350 0.67 -17.33 -4.50
CA GLY A 350 -0.04 -18.35 -3.73
C GLY A 350 -0.91 -17.78 -2.61
N LEU A 351 -0.50 -16.66 -2.00
CA LEU A 351 -1.27 -15.97 -0.97
C LEU A 351 -2.51 -15.24 -1.51
N GLN A 352 -2.60 -14.97 -2.81
CA GLN A 352 -3.76 -14.28 -3.40
C GLN A 352 -5.07 -15.05 -3.18
N LYS A 353 -5.02 -16.38 -3.07
CA LYS A 353 -6.19 -17.23 -2.79
C LYS A 353 -6.83 -16.96 -1.43
N TYR A 354 -6.08 -16.40 -0.47
CA TYR A 354 -6.58 -16.05 0.86
C TYR A 354 -7.14 -14.62 0.92
N LYS A 355 -7.03 -13.81 -0.14
CA LYS A 355 -7.57 -12.45 -0.14
C LYS A 355 -9.10 -12.48 -0.20
N ASN A 356 -9.74 -11.87 0.79
CA ASN A 356 -11.19 -11.81 0.90
C ASN A 356 -11.64 -10.40 1.30
N GLU A 357 -11.86 -9.56 0.30
CA GLU A 357 -12.45 -8.23 0.46
C GLU A 357 -13.91 -8.28 -0.03
N ILE A 358 -14.85 -8.01 0.87
CA ILE A 358 -16.26 -7.91 0.51
C ILE A 358 -16.57 -6.43 0.30
N HIS A 359 -17.03 -6.11 -0.90
CA HIS A 359 -17.51 -4.79 -1.26
C HIS A 359 -19.02 -4.83 -1.35
N GLY A 360 -19.69 -3.98 -0.58
CA GLY A 360 -21.13 -3.84 -0.63
C GLY A 360 -21.57 -2.57 -1.34
N PRO A 361 -22.88 -2.37 -1.49
CA PRO A 361 -23.43 -1.13 -2.02
C PRO A 361 -23.31 0.06 -1.07
N TRP A 362 -22.77 -0.11 0.14
CA TRP A 362 -22.50 0.99 1.05
C TRP A 362 -21.14 1.62 0.76
N ASP A 363 -21.01 2.93 0.97
CA ASP A 363 -19.70 3.57 0.96
C ASP A 363 -18.96 3.20 2.26
N PRO A 364 -17.79 2.54 2.19
CA PRO A 364 -16.99 2.30 3.38
C PRO A 364 -16.61 3.65 3.99
N ALA A 365 -16.91 3.81 5.28
CA ALA A 365 -16.56 5.02 6.01
C ALA A 365 -15.05 5.25 5.89
N ARG A 366 -14.64 6.32 5.20
CA ARG A 366 -13.24 6.74 5.17
C ARG A 366 -12.97 7.47 6.47
N PRO A 367 -12.07 6.99 7.34
CA PRO A 367 -11.73 7.72 8.55
C PRO A 367 -11.20 9.10 8.15
N VAL A 368 -11.88 10.16 8.59
CA VAL A 368 -11.39 11.53 8.44
C VAL A 368 -10.29 11.70 9.48
N ILE A 369 -9.05 11.42 9.08
CA ILE A 369 -7.87 11.72 9.91
C ILE A 369 -7.71 13.23 9.91
N ARG A 370 -8.32 13.92 10.88
CA ARG A 370 -8.04 15.33 11.15
C ARG A 370 -6.56 15.46 11.51
N ARG A 371 -5.76 15.99 10.60
CA ARG A 371 -4.30 16.15 10.79
C ARG A 371 -3.90 17.31 11.71
N ARG A 372 -4.84 17.98 12.37
CA ARG A 372 -4.57 19.01 13.37
C ARG A 372 -5.66 19.03 14.44
N TRP A 373 -5.23 18.85 15.68
CA TRP A 373 -5.86 19.49 16.83
C TRP A 373 -4.98 20.72 17.08
N ASP A 374 -5.40 21.86 16.53
CA ASP A 374 -4.96 23.16 17.03
C ASP A 374 -6.05 23.65 17.98
#